data_AF-A0A2S8A4L4-F1
#
_entry.id   AF-A0A2S8A4L4-F1
#
_cell.length_a   1.000
_cell.length_b   1.000
_cell.length_c   1.000
_cell.angle_alpha   90.00
_cell.angle_beta   90.00
_cell.angle_gamma   90.00
#
_symmetry.space_group_name_H-M   'P 1'
#
loop_
_entity.id
_entity.type
_entity.pdbx_description
1 polymer ?
#
loop_
_entity_poly.entity_id
_entity_poly.type
_entity_poly.pdbx_seq_one_letter_code
_entity_poly.pdbx_strand_id
1 'polypeptide(L)'
;MIEIFIGVSAFLFLLILFFILRKKKKITKEVKFTSLPEKNISVDNKKKEIVKEFELTVLGTDEKAKRTSRNRQMLLMEMSSYDEVILELSKEKNNIWVLNENRYDIGYLSKEDRDLILPYIENNEYSIETGVERFFRSERGESLIIYVTVLGFI
;
A
#
# COMPACT_ATOMS: atom_id res chain seq x y z
N MET A 1 -2.02 47.39 35.41
CA MET A 1 -2.37 47.38 33.96
C MET A 1 -1.45 46.45 33.17
N ILE A 2 -0.12 46.59 33.28
CA ILE A 2 0.85 45.76 32.56
C ILE A 2 0.81 44.27 32.97
N GLU A 3 0.67 43.98 34.26
CA GLU A 3 0.62 42.59 34.77
C GLU A 3 -0.59 41.79 34.26
N ILE A 4 -1.74 42.45 34.11
CA ILE A 4 -2.96 41.85 33.55
C ILE A 4 -2.76 41.54 32.07
N PHE A 5 -2.08 42.43 31.34
CA PHE A 5 -1.80 42.24 29.92
C PHE A 5 -0.83 41.08 29.66
N ILE A 6 0.19 40.93 30.51
CA ILE A 6 1.12 39.80 30.47
C ILE A 6 0.36 38.49 30.77
N GLY A 7 -0.49 38.48 31.81
CA GLY A 7 -1.30 37.32 32.16
C GLY A 7 -2.24 36.87 31.04
N VAL A 8 -2.93 37.81 30.39
CA VAL A 8 -3.82 37.52 29.25
C VAL A 8 -3.03 37.01 28.04
N SER A 9 -1.86 37.60 27.75
CA SER A 9 -1.00 37.12 26.64
C SER A 9 -0.46 35.71 26.89
N ALA A 10 -0.06 35.40 28.13
CA ALA A 10 0.46 34.09 28.50
C ALA A 10 -0.63 33.02 28.44
N PHE A 11 -1.86 33.37 28.86
CA PHE A 11 -3.01 32.49 28.77
C PHE A 11 -3.42 32.19 27.33
N LEU A 12 -3.43 33.21 26.45
CA LEU A 12 -3.71 33.01 25.03
C LEU A 12 -2.65 32.13 24.36
N PHE A 13 -1.37 32.34 24.70
CA PHE A 13 -0.28 31.54 24.19
C PHE A 13 -0.40 30.07 24.62
N LEU A 14 -0.75 29.80 25.88
CA LEU A 14 -1.01 28.44 26.38
C LEU A 14 -2.18 27.76 25.67
N LEU A 15 -3.27 28.49 25.37
CA LEU A 15 -4.40 27.95 24.62
C LEU A 15 -4.03 27.56 23.19
N ILE A 16 -3.26 28.40 22.50
CA ILE A 16 -2.77 28.11 21.15
C ILE A 16 -1.83 26.89 21.17
N LEU A 17 -0.91 26.84 22.14
CA LEU A 17 0.02 25.72 22.32
C LEU A 17 -0.74 24.40 22.58
N PHE A 18 -1.77 24.44 23.43
CA PHE A 18 -2.61 23.28 23.71
C PHE A 18 -3.38 22.79 22.48
N PHE A 19 -3.85 23.71 21.63
CA PHE A 19 -4.58 23.37 20.41
C PHE A 19 -3.66 22.72 19.35
N ILE A 20 -2.41 23.18 19.24
CA ILE A 20 -1.41 22.59 18.34
C ILE A 20 -1.00 21.19 18.82
N LEU A 21 -0.81 21.00 20.14
CA LEU A 21 -0.48 19.70 20.71
C LEU A 21 -1.62 18.68 20.54
N ARG A 22 -2.89 19.10 20.61
CA ARG A 22 -4.04 18.20 20.39
C ARG A 22 -4.15 17.68 18.96
N LYS A 23 -3.72 18.43 17.94
CA LYS A 23 -3.82 18.01 16.52
C LYS A 23 -2.85 16.88 16.13
N LYS A 24 -1.92 16.46 17.00
CA LYS A 24 -0.92 15.43 16.69
C LYS A 24 -1.24 14.01 17.21
N LYS A 25 -2.45 13.73 17.69
CA LYS A 25 -2.88 12.35 18.00
C LYS A 25 -3.69 11.74 16.85
N LYS A 26 -3.04 11.49 15.70
CA LYS A 26 -3.44 10.36 14.86
C LYS A 26 -2.79 9.13 15.49
N ILE A 27 -3.61 8.24 16.05
CA ILE A 27 -3.16 6.92 16.47
C ILE A 27 -2.91 6.14 15.18
N THR A 28 -1.71 6.26 14.63
CA THR A 28 -1.21 5.24 13.72
C THR A 28 -0.92 4.04 14.60
N LYS A 29 -1.76 2.99 14.51
CA LYS A 29 -1.33 1.65 14.92
C LYS A 29 -0.21 1.26 13.96
N GLU A 30 1.01 1.68 14.26
CA GLU A 30 2.20 1.09 13.67
C GLU A 30 2.25 -0.36 14.18
N VAL A 31 2.02 -1.30 13.27
CA VAL A 31 2.52 -2.65 13.46
C VAL A 31 4.04 -2.51 13.41
N LYS A 32 4.66 -2.39 14.59
CA LYS A 32 6.11 -2.54 14.75
C LYS A 32 6.46 -3.94 14.27
N PHE A 33 6.98 -4.08 13.05
CA PHE A 33 7.89 -5.17 12.78
C PHE A 33 9.17 -4.84 13.54
N THR A 34 9.40 -5.62 14.59
CA THR A 34 10.64 -5.61 15.35
C THR A 34 11.82 -5.64 14.40
N SER A 35 12.66 -4.61 14.47
CA SER A 35 14.07 -4.75 14.09
C SER A 35 14.58 -6.03 14.73
N LEU A 36 15.03 -6.96 13.89
CA LEU A 36 15.49 -8.31 14.22
C LEU A 36 16.09 -8.40 15.63
N PRO A 37 15.45 -9.12 16.57
CA PRO A 37 16.23 -9.74 17.62
C PRO A 37 16.97 -10.92 16.99
N GLU A 38 18.30 -10.90 17.05
CA GLU A 38 19.11 -12.12 16.96
C GLU A 38 18.66 -13.06 18.08
N LYS A 39 17.64 -13.86 17.79
CA LYS A 39 17.14 -14.88 18.69
C LYS A 39 16.53 -15.95 17.82
N ASN A 40 17.33 -16.99 17.56
CA ASN A 40 16.95 -18.30 17.02
C ASN A 40 15.44 -18.49 16.90
N ILE A 41 14.87 -18.00 15.80
CA ILE A 41 13.55 -18.40 15.36
C ILE A 41 13.83 -19.65 14.56
N SER A 42 13.39 -20.80 15.08
CA SER A 42 13.23 -21.99 14.26
C SER A 42 12.38 -21.56 13.06
N VAL A 43 13.02 -21.34 11.92
CA VAL A 43 12.31 -21.12 10.66
C VAL A 43 11.52 -22.40 10.45
N ASP A 44 10.22 -22.30 10.69
CA ASP A 44 9.29 -23.36 10.35
C ASP A 44 9.31 -23.41 8.81
N ASN A 45 10.24 -24.21 8.27
CA ASN A 45 10.47 -24.43 6.85
C ASN A 45 9.33 -25.28 6.28
N LYS A 46 8.08 -24.85 6.49
CA LYS A 46 6.94 -25.41 5.80
C LYS A 46 7.16 -25.18 4.32
N LYS A 47 7.19 -26.28 3.55
CA LYS A 47 7.33 -26.20 2.10
C LYS A 47 6.15 -25.41 1.57
N LYS A 48 6.45 -24.37 0.80
CA LYS A 48 5.46 -23.61 0.05
C LYS A 48 5.25 -24.28 -1.29
N GLU A 49 4.01 -24.62 -1.63
CA GLU A 49 3.65 -25.11 -2.96
C GLU A 49 2.77 -24.08 -3.69
N ILE A 50 2.93 -24.01 -5.02
CA ILE A 50 2.10 -23.17 -5.88
C ILE A 50 0.68 -23.76 -5.88
N VAL A 51 -0.25 -23.01 -5.31
CA VAL A 51 -1.68 -23.34 -5.27
C VAL A 51 -2.37 -22.81 -6.51
N LYS A 52 -2.02 -21.59 -6.93
CA LYS A 52 -2.68 -20.91 -8.05
C LYS A 52 -1.84 -19.78 -8.61
N GLU A 53 -2.06 -19.49 -9.88
CA GLU A 53 -1.43 -18.37 -10.59
C GLU A 53 -2.51 -17.55 -11.31
N PHE A 54 -2.29 -16.24 -11.39
CA PHE A 54 -3.18 -15.30 -12.07
C PHE A 54 -2.38 -14.28 -12.88
N GLU A 55 -2.89 -13.93 -14.07
CA GLU A 55 -2.51 -12.71 -14.76
C GLU A 55 -3.60 -11.67 -14.52
N LEU A 56 -3.30 -10.62 -13.78
CA LEU A 56 -4.27 -9.59 -13.41
C LEU A 56 -3.92 -8.27 -14.09
N THR A 57 -4.95 -7.55 -14.56
CA THR A 57 -4.73 -6.25 -15.19
C THR A 57 -4.76 -5.14 -14.15
N VAL A 58 -3.69 -4.35 -14.08
CA VAL A 58 -3.66 -3.17 -13.21
C VAL A 58 -4.32 -2.01 -13.92
N LEU A 59 -5.36 -1.47 -13.30
CA LEU A 59 -6.18 -0.39 -13.82
C LEU A 59 -5.87 0.92 -13.11
N GLY A 60 -5.82 2.02 -13.88
CA GLY A 60 -6.01 3.40 -13.39
C GLY A 60 -5.35 3.76 -12.04
N THR A 61 -6.04 4.58 -11.25
CA THR A 61 -5.80 4.95 -9.83
C THR A 61 -7.17 5.32 -9.22
N ASP A 62 -7.40 5.03 -7.93
CA ASP A 62 -8.71 5.01 -7.24
C ASP A 62 -9.40 6.38 -6.99
N GLU A 63 -8.85 7.49 -7.50
CA GLU A 63 -9.38 8.85 -7.25
C GLU A 63 -9.59 9.72 -8.50
N LYS A 64 -9.69 9.15 -9.71
CA LYS A 64 -9.44 9.95 -10.94
C LYS A 64 -8.08 10.69 -10.89
N ALA A 65 -7.19 10.33 -9.97
CA ALA A 65 -5.86 10.90 -9.79
C ALA A 65 -4.89 10.30 -10.80
N LYS A 66 -5.26 10.57 -12.07
CA LYS A 66 -4.45 10.68 -13.26
C LYS A 66 -4.15 9.35 -14.00
N ARG A 67 -5.13 8.86 -14.77
CA ARG A 67 -4.88 7.95 -15.93
C ARG A 67 -3.85 8.53 -16.93
N THR A 68 -3.73 9.85 -16.99
CA THR A 68 -2.72 10.64 -17.71
C THR A 68 -1.63 11.22 -16.79
N SER A 69 -1.43 10.63 -15.60
CA SER A 69 -0.48 11.19 -14.63
C SER A 69 0.88 11.17 -15.23
N ARG A 70 1.48 12.34 -15.43
CA ARG A 70 2.91 12.38 -15.69
C ARG A 70 3.67 11.56 -14.64
N ASN A 71 3.26 11.60 -13.38
CA ASN A 71 3.92 10.87 -12.30
C ASN A 71 3.74 9.35 -12.45
N ARG A 72 2.51 8.85 -12.69
CA ARG A 72 2.29 7.41 -12.92
C ARG A 72 3.01 6.93 -14.18
N GLN A 73 2.92 7.69 -15.26
CA GLN A 73 3.60 7.34 -16.51
C GLN A 73 5.12 7.30 -16.31
N MET A 74 5.70 8.24 -15.54
CA MET A 74 7.11 8.18 -15.14
C MET A 74 7.42 6.95 -14.29
N LEU A 75 6.60 6.66 -13.27
CA LEU A 75 6.77 5.47 -12.44
C LEU A 75 6.74 4.19 -13.28
N LEU A 76 5.81 4.06 -14.22
CA LEU A 76 5.74 2.89 -15.10
C LEU A 76 6.92 2.79 -16.06
N MET A 77 7.49 3.91 -16.50
CA MET A 77 8.69 3.94 -17.36
C MET A 77 9.97 3.59 -16.60
N GLU A 78 9.99 3.81 -15.28
CA GLU A 78 11.12 3.45 -14.40
C GLU A 78 11.09 1.98 -14.00
N MET A 79 9.94 1.32 -14.17
CA MET A 79 9.76 -0.10 -13.86
C MET A 79 10.16 -0.99 -15.04
N SER A 80 10.59 -2.21 -14.71
CA SER A 80 10.92 -3.28 -15.64
C SER A 80 9.96 -4.47 -15.49
N SER A 81 9.96 -5.36 -16.48
CA SER A 81 9.36 -6.69 -16.29
C SER A 81 10.06 -7.39 -15.14
N TYR A 82 9.29 -8.16 -14.37
CA TYR A 82 9.67 -8.87 -13.14
C TYR A 82 9.92 -7.99 -11.92
N ASP A 83 9.75 -6.67 -12.01
CA ASP A 83 9.76 -5.83 -10.81
C ASP A 83 8.64 -6.26 -9.87
N GLU A 84 8.97 -6.34 -8.58
CA GLU A 84 8.00 -6.66 -7.55
C GLU A 84 6.96 -5.54 -7.43
N VAL A 85 5.71 -5.96 -7.27
CA VAL A 85 4.61 -5.05 -6.92
C VAL A 85 4.01 -5.48 -5.59
N ILE A 86 3.35 -4.56 -4.90
CA ILE A 86 2.74 -4.81 -3.61
C ILE A 86 1.23 -4.66 -3.76
N LEU A 87 0.48 -5.69 -3.38
CA LEU A 87 -0.98 -5.63 -3.28
C LEU A 87 -1.39 -5.13 -1.88
N GLU A 88 -2.07 -3.99 -1.80
CA GLU A 88 -2.54 -3.41 -0.54
C GLU A 88 -4.07 -3.30 -0.51
N LEU A 89 -4.71 -3.94 0.47
CA LEU A 89 -6.16 -3.87 0.67
C LEU A 89 -6.56 -2.54 1.31
N SER A 90 -7.29 -1.71 0.57
CA SER A 90 -7.86 -0.45 1.05
C SER A 90 -9.04 -0.70 1.98
N LYS A 91 -8.88 -0.32 3.25
CA LYS A 91 -9.91 -0.48 4.31
C LYS A 91 -11.18 0.34 4.06
N GLU A 92 -11.09 1.42 3.30
CA GLU A 92 -12.21 2.35 3.11
C GLU A 92 -13.03 2.03 1.85
N LYS A 93 -12.36 1.56 0.79
CA LYS A 93 -12.97 1.43 -0.55
C LYS A 93 -13.20 -0.02 -0.99
N ASN A 94 -12.85 -0.99 -0.14
CA ASN A 94 -12.84 -2.41 -0.50
C ASN A 94 -12.17 -2.63 -1.86
N ASN A 95 -10.99 -2.03 -2.04
CA ASN A 95 -10.26 -2.03 -3.29
C ASN A 95 -8.84 -2.56 -3.02
N ILE A 96 -8.22 -3.20 -4.01
CA ILE A 96 -6.83 -3.63 -3.90
C ILE A 96 -6.00 -2.68 -4.72
N TRP A 97 -5.17 -1.89 -4.03
CA TRP A 97 -4.18 -1.03 -4.65
C TRP A 97 -2.97 -1.86 -5.03
N VAL A 98 -2.33 -1.47 -6.13
CA VAL A 98 -1.10 -2.04 -6.63
C VAL A 98 -0.06 -0.95 -6.50
N LEU A 99 0.97 -1.22 -5.71
CA LEU A 99 2.08 -0.30 -5.46
C LEU A 99 3.36 -0.86 -6.07
N ASN A 100 4.33 -0.02 -6.40
CA ASN A 100 5.68 -0.49 -6.70
C ASN A 100 6.47 -0.80 -5.42
N GLU A 101 7.70 -1.29 -5.56
CA GLU A 101 8.65 -1.54 -4.46
C GLU A 101 8.83 -0.35 -3.50
N ASN A 102 8.71 0.87 -4.01
CA ASN A 102 8.84 2.12 -3.25
C ASN A 102 7.50 2.59 -2.63
N ARG A 103 6.47 1.75 -2.66
CA ARG A 103 5.10 2.00 -2.15
C ARG A 103 4.38 3.16 -2.83
N TYR A 104 4.78 3.51 -4.05
CA TYR A 104 4.01 4.45 -4.87
C TYR A 104 2.85 3.74 -5.54
N ASP A 105 1.67 4.37 -5.52
CA ASP A 105 0.46 3.88 -6.20
C ASP A 105 0.66 3.87 -7.73
N ILE A 106 0.65 2.66 -8.30
CA ILE A 106 0.70 2.41 -9.74
C ILE A 106 -0.65 1.95 -10.30
N GLY A 107 -1.63 1.65 -9.43
CA GLY A 107 -3.03 1.49 -9.79
C GLY A 107 -3.82 0.61 -8.84
N TYR A 108 -4.89 -0.01 -9.36
CA TYR A 108 -5.77 -0.87 -8.60
C TYR A 108 -6.30 -2.03 -9.45
N LEU A 109 -6.80 -3.08 -8.80
CA LEU A 109 -7.41 -4.24 -9.48
C LEU A 109 -8.88 -3.97 -9.84
N SER A 110 -9.34 -4.56 -10.95
CA SER A 110 -10.78 -4.55 -11.27
C SER A 110 -11.60 -5.22 -10.17
N LYS A 111 -12.92 -5.01 -10.17
CA LYS A 111 -13.80 -5.69 -9.20
C LYS A 111 -13.70 -7.21 -9.39
N GLU A 112 -13.69 -7.66 -10.63
CA GLU A 112 -13.59 -9.06 -11.03
C GLU A 112 -12.28 -9.68 -10.54
N ASP A 113 -11.14 -9.03 -10.81
CA ASP A 113 -9.82 -9.49 -10.37
C ASP A 113 -9.66 -9.46 -8.86
N ARG A 114 -10.20 -8.42 -8.21
CA ARG A 114 -10.22 -8.32 -6.75
C ARG A 114 -10.97 -9.49 -6.14
N ASP A 115 -12.18 -9.77 -6.61
CA ASP A 115 -13.02 -10.83 -6.04
C ASP A 115 -12.38 -12.22 -6.24
N LEU A 116 -11.52 -12.39 -7.25
CA LEU A 116 -10.71 -13.61 -7.46
C LEU A 116 -9.58 -13.79 -6.45
N ILE A 117 -8.84 -12.72 -6.14
CA ILE A 117 -7.62 -12.79 -5.30
C ILE A 117 -7.89 -12.58 -3.81
N LEU A 118 -8.98 -11.87 -3.47
CA LEU A 118 -9.32 -11.50 -2.09
C LEU A 118 -9.33 -12.68 -1.10
N PRO A 119 -9.87 -13.87 -1.43
CA PRO A 119 -9.87 -15.01 -0.51
C PRO A 119 -8.47 -15.48 -0.09
N TYR A 120 -7.45 -15.24 -0.93
CA TYR A 120 -6.07 -15.61 -0.65
C TYR A 120 -5.33 -14.52 0.12
N ILE A 121 -5.66 -13.24 -0.11
CA ILE A 121 -5.08 -12.12 0.64
C ILE A 121 -5.56 -12.11 2.09
N GLU A 122 -6.82 -12.44 2.33
CA GLU A 122 -7.42 -12.40 3.67
C GLU A 122 -7.09 -13.64 4.53
N ASN A 123 -6.55 -14.70 3.93
CA ASN A 123 -6.21 -15.94 4.63
C ASN A 123 -4.70 -16.07 4.85
N ASN A 124 -4.29 -16.10 6.13
CA ASN A 124 -2.90 -16.22 6.57
C ASN A 124 -2.22 -17.57 6.23
N GLU A 125 -2.96 -18.55 5.70
CA GLU A 125 -2.44 -19.82 5.20
C GLU A 125 -1.80 -19.70 3.81
N TYR A 126 -1.92 -18.54 3.17
CA TYR A 126 -1.31 -18.28 1.87
C TYR A 126 -0.27 -17.16 1.96
N SER A 127 0.75 -17.30 1.10
CA SER A 127 1.74 -16.27 0.79
C SER A 127 1.52 -15.88 -0.66
N ILE A 128 1.56 -14.59 -0.97
CA ILE A 128 1.35 -14.08 -2.33
C ILE A 128 2.62 -13.44 -2.81
N GLU A 129 3.08 -13.85 -3.99
CA GLU A 129 4.18 -13.24 -4.71
C GLU A 129 3.64 -12.57 -5.96
N THR A 130 4.08 -11.35 -6.23
CA THR A 130 3.57 -10.55 -7.34
C THR A 130 4.68 -9.80 -8.04
N GLY A 131 4.59 -9.72 -9.37
CA GLY A 131 5.49 -8.91 -10.15
C GLY A 131 4.90 -8.48 -11.48
N VAL A 132 5.60 -7.58 -12.16
CA VAL A 132 5.20 -7.10 -13.47
C VAL A 132 5.45 -8.18 -14.51
N GLU A 133 4.40 -8.60 -15.22
CA GLU A 133 4.54 -9.50 -16.37
C GLU A 133 4.91 -8.68 -17.61
N ARG A 134 4.02 -7.75 -18.00
CA ARG A 134 4.20 -6.94 -19.19
C ARG A 134 3.52 -5.58 -19.11
N PHE A 135 4.09 -4.62 -19.79
CA PHE A 135 3.48 -3.31 -20.04
C PHE A 135 2.70 -3.33 -21.35
N PHE A 136 1.62 -2.56 -21.42
CA PHE A 136 0.86 -2.39 -22.63
C PHE A 136 0.16 -1.03 -22.67
N ARG A 137 -0.06 -0.52 -23.88
CA ARG A 137 -0.74 0.74 -24.11
C ARG A 137 -2.20 0.51 -24.50
N SER A 138 -3.10 1.24 -23.86
CA SER A 138 -4.52 1.30 -24.22
C SER A 138 -4.91 2.70 -24.67
N GLU A 139 -6.15 2.87 -25.15
CA GLU A 139 -6.74 4.20 -25.40
C GLU A 139 -6.74 5.10 -24.15
N ARG A 140 -6.57 4.50 -22.95
CA ARG A 140 -6.56 5.19 -21.66
C ARG A 140 -5.15 5.45 -21.12
N GLY A 141 -4.10 5.15 -21.90
CA GLY A 141 -2.68 5.31 -21.53
C GLY A 141 -1.96 3.98 -21.28
N GLU A 142 -0.71 4.06 -20.81
CA GLU A 142 0.08 2.89 -20.40
C GLU A 142 -0.53 2.21 -19.18
N SER A 143 -0.54 0.89 -19.21
CA SER A 143 -0.95 0.00 -18.12
C SER A 143 0.00 -1.19 -18.06
N LEU A 144 -0.21 -2.06 -17.08
CA LEU A 144 0.58 -3.26 -16.93
C LEU A 144 -0.30 -4.43 -16.49
N ILE A 145 0.17 -5.63 -16.83
CA ILE A 145 -0.34 -6.89 -16.34
C ILE A 145 0.65 -7.39 -15.29
N ILE A 146 0.14 -7.83 -14.15
CA ILE A 146 0.93 -8.44 -13.10
C ILE A 146 0.69 -9.94 -13.10
N TYR A 147 1.72 -10.71 -12.81
CA TYR A 147 1.55 -12.09 -12.38
C TYR A 147 1.35 -12.11 -10.86
N VAL A 148 0.48 -13.02 -10.41
CA VAL A 148 0.22 -13.25 -8.99
C VAL A 148 0.30 -14.75 -8.73
N THR A 149 1.27 -15.16 -7.92
CA THR A 149 1.49 -16.55 -7.52
C THR A 149 1.05 -16.71 -6.06
N VAL A 150 0.09 -17.61 -5.84
CA VAL A 150 -0.41 -17.98 -4.52
C VAL A 150 0.32 -19.24 -4.07
N LEU A 151 0.99 -19.13 -2.93
CA LEU A 151 1.75 -20.19 -2.30
C LEU A 151 1.04 -20.64 -1.01
N GLY A 152 0.73 -21.92 -0.88
CA GLY A 152 0.14 -22.51 0.33
C GLY A 152 1.22 -23.09 1.23
N PHE A 153 1.09 -22.92 2.55
CA PHE A 153 1.94 -23.62 3.51
C PHE A 153 1.43 -25.05 3.72
N ILE A 154 2.33 -26.03 3.64
CA ILE A 154 2.08 -27.45 3.95
C ILE A 154 2.56 -27.74 5.38
#